data_AF-A0A0N5BSI4-F1
#
_entry.id   AF-A0A0N5BSI4-F1
#
_cell.length_a   1.000
_cell.length_b   1.000
_cell.length_c   1.000
_cell.angle_alpha   90.00
_cell.angle_beta   90.00
_cell.angle_gamma   90.00
#
_symmetry.space_group_name_H-M   'P 1'
#
loop_
_entity.id
_entity.type
_entity.pdbx_description
1 polymer ?
#
loop_
_entity_poly.entity_id
_entity_poly.type
_entity_poly.pdbx_seq_one_letter_code
_entity_poly.pdbx_strand_id
1 'polypeptide(L)'
;MDFISDGKITEEQNNIFVLPDVLLVRILSELSWKDILKIKLVSRSFYNFVHENYHQLNRREVSDVEIVYVEDSEGFPFSVDFIFARIGSYKSTNGWDGKAPEFESGEELSRFLKMFDMRNLKLLDLQVYGNLAIFGIINSSFQKGTKIDDLNITKLSEEDFTSFRMFLDKLLLVHDLSIRHVCCHSTEAKDVNPLSFLPFFNITKGFSIYECNETRILSTDMISNFLRKNPSVERLTIGSGNSEFIRSLFKEHFTLEQPHKMENTLSYSEISIDINFFGSEYKQLSRFLMSDLCEPENVQEVISIQNFPERSEVESVINCKHCPKNKHKIKIHATLEDDDNSCQRFESLF
;
A
#
# COMPACT_ATOMS: atom_id res chain seq x y z
N MET A 1 62.87 6.08 -20.37
CA MET A 1 61.67 5.34 -20.80
C MET A 1 61.86 3.93 -20.29
N ASP A 2 61.04 3.50 -19.32
CA ASP A 2 60.61 2.10 -19.15
C ASP A 2 59.65 1.98 -17.95
N PHE A 3 58.43 1.54 -18.29
CA PHE A 3 57.46 0.73 -17.56
C PHE A 3 57.22 0.91 -16.04
N ILE A 4 56.09 1.53 -15.70
CA ILE A 4 55.25 1.10 -14.57
C ILE A 4 53.90 0.72 -15.18
N SER A 5 53.69 -0.59 -15.40
CA SER A 5 52.40 -1.11 -15.84
C SER A 5 51.42 -1.06 -14.66
N ASP A 6 50.32 -0.33 -14.84
CA ASP A 6 49.11 -0.47 -14.04
C ASP A 6 48.61 -1.91 -14.17
N GLY A 7 49.00 -2.74 -13.21
CA GLY A 7 48.42 -4.06 -13.01
C GLY A 7 46.99 -3.91 -12.54
N LYS A 8 46.05 -3.78 -13.48
CA LYS A 8 44.68 -4.23 -13.26
C LYS A 8 44.77 -5.69 -12.84
N ILE A 9 44.62 -5.95 -11.55
CA ILE A 9 44.33 -7.28 -11.03
C ILE A 9 42.99 -7.67 -11.66
N THR A 10 43.06 -8.32 -12.81
CA THR A 10 41.95 -9.11 -13.34
C THR A 10 41.63 -10.12 -12.26
N GLU A 11 40.42 -10.05 -11.69
CA GLU A 11 39.90 -11.13 -10.86
C GLU A 11 40.05 -12.42 -11.67
N GLU A 12 41.08 -13.21 -11.33
CA GLU A 12 41.24 -14.55 -11.86
C GLU A 12 39.90 -15.25 -11.65
N GLN A 13 39.36 -15.86 -12.69
CA GLN A 13 38.17 -16.70 -12.61
C GLN A 13 38.46 -17.77 -11.56
N ASN A 14 38.03 -17.50 -10.34
CA ASN A 14 38.21 -18.37 -9.19
C ASN A 14 37.28 -19.56 -9.40
N ASN A 15 37.77 -20.57 -10.14
CA ASN A 15 37.20 -21.92 -10.24
C ASN A 15 37.34 -22.65 -8.89
N ILE A 16 36.94 -22.01 -7.80
CA ILE A 16 36.89 -22.60 -6.45
C ILE A 16 35.86 -23.72 -6.42
N PHE A 17 34.86 -23.63 -7.29
CA PHE A 17 33.83 -24.64 -7.43
C PHE A 17 34.20 -25.62 -8.55
N VAL A 18 34.50 -26.85 -8.15
CA VAL A 18 34.62 -28.00 -9.08
C VAL A 18 33.26 -28.34 -9.72
N LEU A 19 32.17 -27.91 -9.08
CA LEU A 19 30.80 -28.17 -9.51
C LEU A 19 30.24 -27.02 -10.35
N PRO A 20 29.48 -27.31 -11.43
CA PRO A 20 28.67 -26.30 -12.12
C PRO A 20 27.69 -25.57 -11.19
N ASP A 21 27.50 -24.27 -11.43
CA ASP A 21 26.64 -23.40 -10.61
C ASP A 21 25.23 -23.96 -10.40
N VAL A 22 24.62 -24.54 -11.43
CA VAL A 22 23.27 -25.14 -11.34
C VAL A 22 23.23 -26.28 -10.31
N LEU A 23 24.29 -27.10 -10.23
CA LEU A 23 24.36 -28.17 -9.23
C LEU A 23 24.59 -27.61 -7.83
N LEU A 24 25.41 -26.56 -7.70
CA LEU A 24 25.62 -25.88 -6.43
C LEU A 24 24.34 -25.22 -5.91
N VAL A 25 23.61 -24.48 -6.74
CA VAL A 25 22.32 -23.90 -6.35
C VAL A 25 21.38 -24.98 -5.86
N ARG A 26 21.29 -26.12 -6.57
CA ARG A 26 20.46 -27.26 -6.17
C ARG A 26 20.91 -27.86 -4.83
N ILE A 27 22.21 -27.98 -4.57
CA ILE A 27 22.71 -28.47 -3.28
C ILE A 27 22.36 -27.47 -2.16
N LEU A 28 22.59 -26.19 -2.40
CA LEU A 28 22.32 -25.14 -1.43
C LEU A 28 20.81 -24.96 -1.19
N SER A 29 19.95 -25.19 -2.18
CA SER A 29 18.49 -25.11 -2.01
C SER A 29 17.93 -26.21 -1.10
N GLU A 30 18.68 -27.27 -0.83
CA GLU A 30 18.29 -28.29 0.17
C GLU A 30 18.65 -27.88 1.60
N LEU A 31 19.43 -26.81 1.78
CA LEU A 31 19.90 -26.38 3.09
C LEU A 31 18.88 -25.47 3.79
N SER A 32 18.94 -25.48 5.12
CA SER A 32 18.19 -24.53 5.93
C SER A 32 18.77 -23.11 5.77
N TRP A 33 17.94 -22.09 5.96
CA TRP A 33 18.41 -20.69 5.93
C TRP A 33 19.58 -20.45 6.89
N LYS A 34 19.55 -21.07 8.08
CA LYS A 34 20.63 -20.96 9.07
C LYS A 34 21.95 -21.53 8.55
N ASP A 35 21.90 -22.60 7.77
CA ASP A 35 23.10 -23.21 7.18
C ASP A 35 23.60 -22.41 5.98
N ILE A 36 22.70 -21.85 5.16
CA ILE A 36 23.06 -20.88 4.12
C ILE A 36 23.82 -19.70 4.71
N LEU A 37 23.35 -19.14 5.83
CA LEU A 37 24.06 -18.05 6.51
C LEU A 37 25.47 -18.45 6.98
N LYS A 38 25.68 -19.68 7.45
CA LYS A 38 27.02 -20.18 7.81
C LYS A 38 27.90 -20.34 6.58
N ILE A 39 27.37 -20.85 5.47
CA ILE A 39 28.12 -21.06 4.23
C ILE A 39 28.68 -19.75 3.69
N LYS A 40 27.93 -18.66 3.77
CA LYS A 40 28.42 -17.32 3.41
C LYS A 40 29.67 -16.90 4.18
N LEU A 41 29.85 -17.40 5.40
CA LEU A 41 30.98 -17.06 6.26
C LEU A 41 32.22 -17.91 5.97
N VAL A 42 32.10 -18.95 5.12
CA VAL A 42 33.22 -19.86 4.81
C VAL A 42 34.26 -19.17 3.93
N SER A 43 33.83 -18.44 2.88
CA SER A 43 34.73 -17.72 1.99
C SER A 43 34.02 -16.60 1.22
N ARG A 44 34.79 -15.65 0.66
CA ARG A 44 34.27 -14.58 -0.21
C ARG A 44 33.55 -15.14 -1.44
N SER A 45 34.01 -16.26 -1.98
CA SER A 45 33.38 -16.89 -3.15
C SER A 45 32.05 -17.52 -2.83
N PHE A 46 31.93 -18.19 -1.67
CA PHE A 46 30.63 -18.67 -1.20
C PHE A 46 29.67 -17.51 -0.89
N TYR A 47 30.20 -16.43 -0.29
CA TYR A 47 29.41 -15.22 -0.06
C TYR A 47 28.81 -14.68 -1.37
N ASN A 48 29.65 -14.44 -2.39
CA ASN A 48 29.22 -13.92 -3.68
C ASN A 48 28.24 -14.88 -4.38
N PHE A 49 28.56 -16.18 -4.40
CA PHE A 49 27.71 -17.19 -5.02
C PHE A 49 26.31 -17.25 -4.40
N VAL A 50 26.24 -17.29 -3.07
CA VAL A 50 24.95 -17.25 -2.34
C VAL A 50 24.23 -15.93 -2.62
N HIS A 51 24.95 -14.81 -2.62
CA HIS A 51 24.38 -13.49 -2.86
C HIS A 51 23.70 -13.35 -4.23
N GLU A 52 24.36 -13.83 -5.28
CA GLU A 52 23.84 -13.80 -6.65
C GLU A 52 22.64 -14.75 -6.85
N ASN A 53 22.58 -15.84 -6.09
CA ASN A 53 21.59 -16.91 -6.27
C ASN A 53 20.50 -16.98 -5.20
N TYR A 54 20.40 -16.03 -4.27
CA TYR A 54 19.41 -16.07 -3.17
C TYR A 54 17.98 -16.37 -3.59
N HIS A 55 17.55 -15.82 -4.74
CA HIS A 55 16.22 -15.99 -5.29
C HIS A 55 15.86 -17.46 -5.62
N GLN A 56 16.87 -18.35 -5.72
CA GLN A 56 16.72 -19.79 -5.97
C GLN A 56 16.94 -20.64 -4.72
N LEU A 57 17.31 -20.04 -3.59
CA LEU A 57 17.60 -20.74 -2.33
C LEU A 57 16.40 -20.66 -1.38
N ASN A 58 16.40 -21.53 -0.36
CA ASN A 58 15.45 -21.43 0.75
C ASN A 58 15.70 -20.15 1.53
N ARG A 59 14.86 -19.15 1.32
CA ARG A 59 14.91 -17.86 2.02
C ARG A 59 14.03 -17.88 3.25
N ARG A 60 14.34 -16.98 4.19
CA ARG A 60 13.50 -16.78 5.37
C ARG A 60 12.23 -16.03 4.96
N GLU A 61 11.08 -16.58 5.31
CA GLU A 61 9.78 -15.93 5.13
C GLU A 61 9.64 -14.72 6.06
N VAL A 62 9.17 -13.62 5.47
CA VAL A 62 8.86 -12.38 6.17
C VAL A 62 7.35 -12.23 6.23
N SER A 63 6.86 -11.79 7.39
CA SER A 63 5.45 -11.46 7.61
C SER A 63 5.21 -9.99 7.29
N ASP A 64 5.98 -9.11 7.90
CA ASP A 64 5.74 -7.66 7.85
C ASP A 64 7.02 -6.94 7.41
N VAL A 65 6.88 -5.98 6.50
CA VAL A 65 7.96 -5.11 6.00
C VAL A 65 7.52 -3.67 6.11
N GLU A 66 8.34 -2.84 6.74
CA GLU A 66 8.17 -1.39 6.75
C GLU A 66 9.40 -0.75 6.13
N ILE A 67 9.21 0.07 5.09
CA ILE A 67 10.30 0.82 4.45
C ILE A 67 10.00 2.30 4.59
N VAL A 68 10.93 3.01 5.23
CA VAL A 68 10.88 4.46 5.39
C VAL A 68 12.02 5.07 4.57
N TYR A 69 11.69 6.06 3.73
CA TYR A 69 12.66 6.86 2.99
C TYR A 69 12.65 8.31 3.46
N VAL A 70 13.81 8.86 3.81
CA VAL A 70 13.98 10.26 4.25
C VAL A 70 15.10 10.92 3.45
N GLU A 71 14.73 11.86 2.57
CA GLU A 71 15.66 12.55 1.65
C GLU A 71 16.83 13.26 2.34
N ASP A 72 16.57 13.95 3.46
CA ASP A 72 17.57 14.78 4.17
C ASP A 72 18.34 14.04 5.28
N SER A 73 18.36 12.70 5.26
CA SER A 73 19.14 11.94 6.26
C SER A 73 20.65 12.03 5.99
N GLU A 74 21.45 12.10 7.05
CA GLU A 74 22.92 12.08 6.94
C GLU A 74 23.42 10.69 6.54
N GLY A 75 23.37 10.38 5.25
CA GLY A 75 24.04 9.23 4.61
C GLY A 75 23.18 7.99 4.37
N PHE A 76 22.13 7.75 5.16
CA PHE A 76 21.30 6.54 5.04
C PHE A 76 19.82 6.87 4.85
N PRO A 77 19.39 7.16 3.61
CA PRO A 77 18.03 7.59 3.34
C PRO A 77 16.99 6.49 3.48
N PHE A 78 17.40 5.22 3.60
CA PHE A 78 16.48 4.10 3.79
C PHE A 78 16.63 3.48 5.18
N SER A 79 15.50 3.35 5.87
CA SER A 79 15.36 2.50 7.05
C SER A 79 14.36 1.39 6.76
N VAL A 80 14.67 0.15 7.16
CA VAL A 80 13.77 -0.98 6.93
C VAL A 80 13.59 -1.80 8.19
N ASP A 81 12.34 -2.04 8.58
CA ASP A 81 11.99 -2.97 9.65
C ASP A 81 11.35 -4.25 9.10
N PHE A 82 11.62 -5.36 9.77
CA PHE A 82 11.21 -6.71 9.39
C PHE A 82 10.62 -7.48 10.57
N ILE A 83 9.42 -8.01 10.37
CA ILE A 83 8.84 -9.02 11.26
C ILE A 83 8.79 -10.34 10.51
N PHE A 84 9.48 -11.35 11.03
CA PHE A 84 9.54 -12.67 10.40
C PHE A 84 8.30 -13.51 10.70
N ALA A 85 7.89 -14.34 9.73
CA ALA A 85 6.81 -15.29 9.94
C ALA A 85 7.15 -16.26 11.08
N ARG A 86 6.15 -16.56 11.92
CA ARG A 86 6.34 -17.46 13.06
C ARG A 86 6.58 -18.90 12.59
N ILE A 87 7.70 -19.47 13.00
CA ILE A 87 7.97 -20.91 12.84
C ILE A 87 7.58 -21.60 14.15
N GLY A 88 6.32 -22.04 14.27
CA GLY A 88 5.81 -22.84 15.41
C GLY A 88 5.22 -22.03 16.58
N SER A 89 4.96 -22.73 17.70
CA SER A 89 4.24 -22.20 18.88
C SER A 89 5.08 -21.31 19.81
N TYR A 90 6.34 -21.06 19.49
CA TYR A 90 7.19 -20.20 20.30
C TYR A 90 6.80 -18.73 20.09
N LYS A 91 6.65 -18.00 21.20
CA LYS A 91 6.39 -16.56 21.18
C LYS A 91 7.46 -15.92 20.30
N SER A 92 6.99 -15.16 19.32
CA SER A 92 7.80 -14.20 18.58
C SER A 92 8.72 -13.52 19.58
N THR A 93 10.03 -13.77 19.47
CA THR A 93 11.00 -12.77 19.94
C THR A 93 10.76 -11.59 19.02
N ASN A 94 9.87 -10.71 19.47
CA ASN A 94 9.56 -9.47 18.80
C ASN A 94 10.87 -8.72 18.60
N GLY A 95 11.06 -8.17 17.41
CA GLY A 95 12.18 -7.29 17.12
C GLY A 95 13.46 -8.03 16.84
N TRP A 96 14.11 -7.65 15.74
CA TRP A 96 15.53 -7.38 15.87
C TRP A 96 15.67 -6.45 17.10
N ASP A 97 16.24 -6.90 18.21
CA ASP A 97 16.64 -6.01 19.34
C ASP A 97 17.77 -5.03 18.92
N GLY A 98 18.01 -4.88 17.61
CA GLY A 98 19.01 -4.04 17.00
C GLY A 98 18.36 -2.90 16.24
N LYS A 99 19.12 -1.81 16.09
CA LYS A 99 18.82 -0.69 15.21
C LYS A 99 18.35 -1.24 13.85
N ALA A 100 17.25 -0.70 13.32
CA ALA A 100 16.78 -1.04 11.98
C ALA A 100 17.95 -0.89 10.98
N PRO A 101 18.16 -1.86 10.07
CA PRO A 101 19.18 -1.72 9.05
C PRO A 101 18.92 -0.47 8.22
N GLU A 102 20.00 0.29 8.04
CA GLU A 102 20.05 1.54 7.30
C GLU A 102 20.81 1.30 6.00
N PHE A 103 20.35 1.89 4.88
CA PHE A 103 20.97 1.71 3.57
C PHE A 103 21.25 3.05 2.90
N GLU A 104 22.41 3.15 2.24
CA GLU A 104 22.85 4.38 1.57
C GLU A 104 22.22 4.52 0.17
N SER A 105 21.78 3.41 -0.43
CA SER A 105 21.31 3.37 -1.82
C SER A 105 20.17 2.40 -2.06
N GLY A 106 19.41 2.66 -3.13
CA GLY A 106 18.35 1.78 -3.59
C GLY A 106 18.87 0.40 -4.04
N GLU A 107 20.07 0.33 -4.60
CA GLU A 107 20.70 -0.94 -4.99
C GLU A 107 21.03 -1.80 -3.78
N GLU A 108 21.54 -1.18 -2.71
CA GLU A 108 21.83 -1.88 -1.45
C GLU A 108 20.55 -2.41 -0.81
N LEU A 109 19.53 -1.56 -0.73
CA LEU A 109 18.19 -1.95 -0.30
C LEU A 109 17.63 -3.11 -1.13
N SER A 110 17.64 -3.00 -2.46
CA SER A 110 17.19 -4.06 -3.38
C SER A 110 17.89 -5.40 -3.11
N ARG A 111 19.22 -5.37 -2.99
CA ARG A 111 20.02 -6.57 -2.69
C ARG A 111 19.64 -7.18 -1.36
N PHE A 112 19.41 -6.34 -0.35
CA PHE A 112 18.99 -6.78 0.97
C PHE A 112 17.60 -7.44 0.94
N LEU A 113 16.60 -6.77 0.34
CA LEU A 113 15.24 -7.29 0.22
C LEU A 113 15.18 -8.65 -0.49
N LYS A 114 16.03 -8.88 -1.51
CA LYS A 114 16.11 -10.15 -2.26
C LYS A 114 16.49 -11.36 -1.40
N MET A 115 17.10 -11.14 -0.23
CA MET A 115 17.49 -12.20 0.71
C MET A 115 16.28 -12.86 1.38
N PHE A 116 15.11 -12.23 1.33
CA PHE A 116 13.92 -12.68 2.04
C PHE A 116 12.85 -13.21 1.09
N ASP A 117 12.03 -14.13 1.58
CA ASP A 117 10.83 -14.55 0.89
C ASP A 117 9.65 -13.67 1.30
N MET A 118 9.21 -12.82 0.36
CA MET A 118 8.12 -11.86 0.54
C MET A 118 6.89 -12.24 -0.30
N ARG A 119 6.75 -13.51 -0.73
CA ARG A 119 5.62 -13.95 -1.56
C ARG A 119 4.27 -13.86 -0.85
N ASN A 120 4.24 -13.91 0.48
CA ASN A 120 3.04 -13.77 1.30
C ASN A 120 3.37 -12.84 2.46
N LEU A 121 3.03 -11.56 2.33
CA LEU A 121 3.17 -10.57 3.39
C LEU A 121 1.83 -10.39 4.08
N LYS A 122 1.87 -10.24 5.40
CA LYS A 122 0.73 -9.72 6.14
C LYS A 122 0.72 -8.19 6.06
N LEU A 123 1.87 -7.53 6.15
CA LEU A 123 1.95 -6.07 6.07
C LEU A 123 3.10 -5.65 5.17
N LEU A 124 2.82 -4.72 4.25
CA LEU A 124 3.83 -3.91 3.58
C LEU A 124 3.47 -2.44 3.80
N ASP A 125 4.29 -1.73 4.55
CA ASP A 125 4.16 -0.28 4.76
C ASP A 125 5.30 0.47 4.08
N LEU A 126 4.95 1.42 3.21
CA LEU A 126 5.88 2.23 2.43
C LEU A 126 5.65 3.70 2.78
N GLN A 127 6.61 4.30 3.47
CA GLN A 127 6.56 5.72 3.87
C GLN A 127 7.64 6.49 3.12
N VAL A 128 7.23 7.24 2.08
CA VAL A 128 8.16 7.81 1.10
C VAL A 128 8.16 9.33 1.23
N TYR A 129 9.18 9.88 1.90
CA TYR A 129 9.30 11.33 2.06
C TYR A 129 10.26 11.89 1.01
N GLY A 130 9.71 12.23 -0.16
CA GLY A 130 10.46 12.85 -1.26
C GLY A 130 10.19 12.20 -2.61
N ASN A 131 10.89 12.67 -3.64
CA ASN A 131 10.85 12.09 -4.98
C ASN A 131 11.88 10.96 -5.09
N LEU A 132 11.41 9.73 -4.92
CA LEU A 132 12.25 8.56 -5.11
C LEU A 132 11.48 7.51 -5.88
N ALA A 133 12.14 6.93 -6.89
CA ALA A 133 11.68 5.73 -7.58
C ALA A 133 11.71 4.45 -6.69
N ILE A 134 11.15 4.53 -5.47
CA ILE A 134 11.09 3.44 -4.48
C ILE A 134 10.40 2.22 -5.06
N PHE A 135 9.32 2.42 -5.82
CA PHE A 135 8.65 1.34 -6.51
C PHE A 135 9.57 0.70 -7.54
N GLY A 136 10.44 1.45 -8.22
CA GLY A 136 11.49 0.91 -9.07
C GLY A 136 12.46 0.01 -8.32
N ILE A 137 12.89 0.44 -7.13
CA ILE A 137 13.81 -0.30 -6.25
C ILE A 137 13.16 -1.61 -5.78
N ILE A 138 12.00 -1.53 -5.13
CA ILE A 138 11.34 -2.70 -4.55
C ILE A 138 10.79 -3.63 -5.63
N ASN A 139 10.40 -3.11 -6.80
CA ASN A 139 9.88 -3.94 -7.88
C ASN A 139 10.89 -5.04 -8.24
N SER A 140 12.20 -4.78 -8.20
CA SER A 140 13.22 -5.81 -8.46
C SER A 140 13.25 -6.97 -7.43
N SER A 141 12.69 -6.79 -6.25
CA SER A 141 12.70 -7.75 -5.14
C SER A 141 11.39 -8.54 -5.02
N PHE A 142 10.27 -7.96 -5.46
CA PHE A 142 8.97 -8.63 -5.46
C PHE A 142 8.81 -9.56 -6.66
N GLN A 143 8.17 -10.70 -6.40
CA GLN A 143 7.92 -11.75 -7.39
C GLN A 143 6.48 -11.69 -7.90
N LYS A 144 6.26 -12.10 -9.15
CA LYS A 144 4.90 -12.25 -9.68
C LYS A 144 4.15 -13.29 -8.86
N GLY A 145 2.91 -12.97 -8.49
CA GLY A 145 2.10 -13.85 -7.64
C GLY A 145 2.11 -13.46 -6.16
N THR A 146 2.75 -12.34 -5.79
CA THR A 146 2.86 -11.93 -4.38
C THR A 146 1.48 -11.61 -3.81
N LYS A 147 1.23 -12.04 -2.57
CA LYS A 147 0.01 -11.73 -1.82
C LYS A 147 0.39 -10.82 -0.65
N ILE A 148 -0.43 -9.81 -0.40
CA ILE A 148 -0.27 -8.87 0.71
C ILE A 148 -1.61 -8.77 1.42
N ASP A 149 -1.65 -8.96 2.74
CA ASP A 149 -2.89 -8.71 3.47
C ASP A 149 -3.13 -7.19 3.54
N ASP A 150 -2.25 -6.45 4.20
CA ASP A 150 -2.32 -5.00 4.38
C ASP A 150 -1.20 -4.30 3.57
N LEU A 151 -1.56 -3.50 2.56
CA LEU A 151 -0.64 -2.65 1.79
C LEU A 151 -0.89 -1.18 2.12
N ASN A 152 0.07 -0.57 2.82
CA ASN A 152 0.04 0.84 3.18
C ASN A 152 1.09 1.60 2.36
N ILE A 153 0.67 2.71 1.77
CA ILE A 153 1.52 3.61 0.99
C ILE A 153 1.22 5.01 1.48
N THR A 154 2.25 5.71 1.93
CA THR A 154 2.17 7.10 2.37
C THR A 154 2.98 7.96 1.41
N LYS A 155 2.35 9.03 0.91
CA LYS A 155 2.90 10.00 -0.04
C LYS A 155 3.22 9.37 -1.41
N LEU A 156 2.18 9.16 -2.19
CA LEU A 156 2.33 8.71 -3.59
C LEU A 156 2.33 9.93 -4.52
N SER A 157 3.47 10.22 -5.14
CA SER A 157 3.61 11.30 -6.12
C SER A 157 3.33 10.84 -7.55
N GLU A 158 3.16 11.80 -8.46
CA GLU A 158 2.83 11.51 -9.87
C GLU A 158 3.92 10.76 -10.62
N GLU A 159 5.19 11.06 -10.35
CA GLU A 159 6.33 10.40 -11.00
C GLU A 159 6.41 8.89 -10.69
N ASP A 160 5.82 8.47 -9.56
CA ASP A 160 5.81 7.09 -9.13
C ASP A 160 4.68 6.27 -9.74
N PHE A 161 3.68 6.87 -10.40
CA PHE A 161 2.54 6.09 -10.89
C PHE A 161 2.92 4.99 -11.88
N THR A 162 3.94 5.22 -12.72
CA THR A 162 4.40 4.21 -13.69
C THR A 162 5.09 3.05 -12.99
N SER A 163 6.04 3.34 -12.09
CA SER A 163 6.79 2.33 -11.34
C SER A 163 5.88 1.59 -10.35
N PHE A 164 4.97 2.30 -9.70
CA PHE A 164 3.93 1.76 -8.84
C PHE A 164 3.03 0.78 -9.61
N ARG A 165 2.53 1.17 -10.79
CA ARG A 165 1.73 0.27 -11.64
C ARG A 165 2.48 -1.01 -11.98
N MET A 166 3.77 -0.93 -12.32
CA MET A 166 4.59 -2.13 -12.58
C MET A 166 4.73 -3.01 -11.34
N PHE A 167 4.81 -2.42 -10.14
CA PHE A 167 4.80 -3.15 -8.88
C PHE A 167 3.46 -3.87 -8.67
N LEU A 168 2.33 -3.20 -8.95
CA LEU A 168 0.99 -3.78 -8.84
C LEU A 168 0.78 -4.99 -9.74
N ASP A 169 1.34 -5.00 -10.96
CA ASP A 169 1.25 -6.13 -11.89
C ASP A 169 1.89 -7.43 -11.35
N LYS A 170 2.67 -7.34 -10.27
CA LYS A 170 3.24 -8.50 -9.57
C LYS A 170 2.36 -9.04 -8.46
N LEU A 171 1.43 -8.22 -7.97
CA LEU A 171 0.54 -8.59 -6.89
C LEU A 171 -0.60 -9.46 -7.43
N LEU A 172 -0.81 -10.61 -6.80
CA LEU A 172 -1.93 -11.48 -7.09
C LEU A 172 -3.18 -11.07 -6.31
N LEU A 173 -2.98 -10.62 -5.08
CA LEU A 173 -4.04 -10.36 -4.13
C LEU A 173 -3.58 -9.31 -3.11
N VAL A 174 -4.47 -8.34 -2.86
CA VAL A 174 -4.36 -7.41 -1.74
C VAL A 174 -5.66 -7.52 -0.92
N HIS A 175 -5.60 -7.70 0.40
CA HIS A 175 -6.82 -7.70 1.21
C HIS A 175 -7.29 -6.27 1.50
N ASP A 176 -6.41 -5.47 2.07
CA ASP A 176 -6.62 -4.09 2.46
C ASP A 176 -5.53 -3.21 1.80
N LEU A 177 -5.94 -2.22 1.00
CA LEU A 177 -5.05 -1.24 0.39
C LEU A 177 -5.34 0.15 0.98
N SER A 178 -4.32 0.81 1.51
CA SER A 178 -4.39 2.19 1.97
C SER A 178 -3.34 3.04 1.28
N ILE A 179 -3.78 4.00 0.45
CA ILE A 179 -2.91 5.02 -0.13
C ILE A 179 -3.23 6.36 0.53
N ARG A 180 -2.29 6.86 1.32
CA ARG A 180 -2.41 8.13 2.03
C ARG A 180 -1.61 9.19 1.30
N HIS A 181 -2.13 10.42 1.28
CA HIS A 181 -1.45 11.57 0.69
C HIS A 181 -1.07 11.40 -0.78
N VAL A 182 -2.06 11.20 -1.64
CA VAL A 182 -1.82 11.26 -3.09
C VAL A 182 -1.72 12.73 -3.49
N CYS A 183 -0.53 13.17 -3.88
CA CYS A 183 -0.25 14.54 -4.32
C CYS A 183 0.09 14.53 -5.82
N CYS A 184 -0.79 15.06 -6.66
CA CYS A 184 -0.55 15.21 -8.09
C CYS A 184 -0.93 16.63 -8.53
N HIS A 185 0.08 17.49 -8.63
CA HIS A 185 -0.04 18.84 -9.17
C HIS A 185 0.06 18.75 -10.68
N SER A 186 -0.98 18.25 -11.35
CA SER A 186 -1.04 18.15 -12.82
C SER A 186 -0.79 19.53 -13.46
N THR A 187 0.46 19.84 -13.80
CA THR A 187 0.86 21.12 -14.42
C THR A 187 0.81 21.05 -15.94
N GLU A 188 0.76 19.87 -16.56
CA GLU A 188 0.86 19.71 -18.01
C GLU A 188 -0.19 18.74 -18.59
N ALA A 189 -1.08 19.28 -19.45
CA ALA A 189 -1.87 18.58 -20.47
C ALA A 189 -2.69 17.30 -20.10
N LYS A 190 -3.79 17.50 -19.36
CA LYS A 190 -5.18 17.04 -19.58
C LYS A 190 -5.62 15.59 -19.91
N ASP A 191 -4.82 14.64 -20.38
CA ASP A 191 -5.44 13.44 -21.00
C ASP A 191 -5.26 12.09 -20.29
N VAL A 192 -4.42 11.98 -19.25
CA VAL A 192 -4.25 10.70 -18.54
C VAL A 192 -4.61 10.84 -17.08
N ASN A 193 -5.72 10.21 -16.70
CA ASN A 193 -6.10 10.07 -15.31
C ASN A 193 -4.98 9.34 -14.54
N PRO A 194 -4.32 10.01 -13.58
CA PRO A 194 -3.18 9.46 -12.83
C PRO A 194 -3.52 8.16 -12.10
N LEU A 195 -4.77 8.04 -11.66
CA LEU A 195 -5.28 6.92 -10.88
C LEU A 195 -6.06 5.91 -11.74
N SER A 196 -5.84 5.92 -13.06
CA SER A 196 -6.44 4.96 -13.99
C SER A 196 -6.08 3.49 -13.68
N PHE A 197 -5.08 3.24 -12.84
CA PHE A 197 -4.71 1.91 -12.37
C PHE A 197 -5.64 1.35 -11.28
N LEU A 198 -6.42 2.20 -10.56
CA LEU A 198 -7.29 1.78 -9.45
C LEU A 198 -8.27 0.63 -9.80
N PRO A 199 -8.94 0.60 -10.96
CA PRO A 199 -9.88 -0.47 -11.25
C PRO A 199 -9.24 -1.84 -11.49
N PHE A 200 -7.91 -1.92 -11.62
CA PHE A 200 -7.18 -3.16 -11.93
C PHE A 200 -6.65 -3.87 -10.70
N PHE A 201 -6.77 -3.28 -9.51
CA PHE A 201 -6.45 -4.00 -8.28
C PHE A 201 -7.40 -5.17 -8.09
N ASN A 202 -6.87 -6.26 -7.54
CA ASN A 202 -7.65 -7.37 -7.01
C ASN A 202 -7.74 -7.19 -5.49
N ILE A 203 -8.57 -6.25 -5.05
CA ILE A 203 -8.78 -5.95 -3.63
C ILE A 203 -9.99 -6.70 -3.12
N THR A 204 -9.81 -7.39 -2.01
CA THR A 204 -10.84 -8.31 -1.50
C THR A 204 -11.55 -7.85 -0.24
N LYS A 205 -11.08 -6.82 0.46
CA LYS A 205 -11.68 -6.43 1.74
C LYS A 205 -11.80 -4.92 1.96
N GLY A 206 -10.69 -4.18 1.89
CA GLY A 206 -10.69 -2.75 2.21
C GLY A 206 -9.91 -1.91 1.21
N PHE A 207 -10.41 -0.72 0.91
CA PHE A 207 -9.71 0.26 0.11
C PHE A 207 -9.82 1.64 0.75
N SER A 208 -8.68 2.27 1.00
CA SER A 208 -8.58 3.60 1.55
C SER A 208 -7.72 4.47 0.64
N ILE A 209 -8.22 5.64 0.26
CA ILE A 209 -7.46 6.62 -0.51
C ILE A 209 -7.67 8.02 0.05
N TYR A 210 -6.58 8.75 0.26
CA TYR A 210 -6.59 10.13 0.74
C TYR A 210 -5.82 11.00 -0.25
N GLU A 211 -6.51 11.92 -0.93
CA GLU A 211 -5.83 12.96 -1.70
C GLU A 211 -5.32 14.07 -0.77
N CYS A 212 -4.27 14.79 -1.19
CA CYS A 212 -3.86 15.97 -0.45
C CYS A 212 -4.80 17.16 -0.70
N ASN A 213 -4.86 18.08 0.25
CA ASN A 213 -5.78 19.23 0.24
C ASN A 213 -5.65 20.11 -1.01
N GLU A 214 -4.46 20.17 -1.62
CA GLU A 214 -4.18 21.00 -2.79
C GLU A 214 -4.62 20.35 -4.11
N THR A 215 -5.01 19.08 -4.09
CA THR A 215 -5.30 18.30 -5.30
C THR A 215 -6.77 17.90 -5.37
N ARG A 216 -7.23 17.68 -6.60
CA ARG A 216 -8.61 17.31 -6.90
C ARG A 216 -8.63 16.18 -7.92
N ILE A 217 -7.88 15.12 -7.61
CA ILE A 217 -7.65 14.02 -8.55
C ILE A 217 -8.73 12.96 -8.46
N LEU A 218 -9.42 12.86 -7.33
CA LEU A 218 -10.51 11.90 -7.17
C LEU A 218 -11.76 12.41 -7.90
N SER A 219 -12.40 11.50 -8.63
CA SER A 219 -13.70 11.74 -9.28
C SER A 219 -14.67 10.62 -8.97
N THR A 220 -15.97 10.90 -9.10
CA THR A 220 -17.02 9.90 -8.85
C THR A 220 -16.84 8.71 -9.77
N ASP A 221 -16.67 8.95 -11.07
CA ASP A 221 -16.41 7.92 -12.09
C ASP A 221 -15.27 6.96 -11.71
N MET A 222 -14.18 7.45 -11.11
CA MET A 222 -13.07 6.60 -10.69
C MET A 222 -13.51 5.61 -9.60
N ILE A 223 -14.16 6.12 -8.56
CA ILE A 223 -14.66 5.30 -7.45
C ILE A 223 -15.75 4.33 -7.95
N SER A 224 -16.61 4.79 -8.85
CA SER A 224 -17.64 3.95 -9.47
C SER A 224 -17.05 2.80 -10.27
N ASN A 225 -16.03 3.08 -11.05
CA ASN A 225 -15.33 2.07 -11.85
C ASN A 225 -14.57 1.11 -10.94
N PHE A 226 -13.95 1.61 -9.88
CA PHE A 226 -13.28 0.81 -8.87
C PHE A 226 -14.22 -0.19 -8.20
N LEU A 227 -15.33 0.27 -7.61
CA LEU A 227 -16.30 -0.57 -6.92
C LEU A 227 -16.95 -1.60 -7.85
N ARG A 228 -17.19 -1.22 -9.11
CA ARG A 228 -17.74 -2.13 -10.13
C ARG A 228 -16.80 -3.27 -10.48
N LYS A 229 -15.48 -3.02 -10.46
CA LYS A 229 -14.45 -4.03 -10.72
C LYS A 229 -14.08 -4.83 -9.47
N ASN A 230 -14.31 -4.27 -8.29
CA ASN A 230 -14.00 -4.87 -6.99
C ASN A 230 -15.25 -5.03 -6.12
N PRO A 231 -16.23 -5.87 -6.53
CA PRO A 231 -17.49 -6.05 -5.80
C PRO A 231 -17.31 -6.70 -4.42
N SER A 232 -16.14 -7.26 -4.12
CA SER A 232 -15.79 -7.84 -2.83
C SER A 232 -15.39 -6.82 -1.76
N VAL A 233 -15.18 -5.55 -2.12
CA VAL A 233 -14.75 -4.53 -1.16
C VAL A 233 -15.85 -4.28 -0.12
N GLU A 234 -15.53 -4.51 1.14
CA GLU A 234 -16.41 -4.35 2.30
C GLU A 234 -16.25 -2.96 2.93
N ARG A 235 -15.05 -2.39 2.87
CA ARG A 235 -14.73 -1.08 3.46
C ARG A 235 -14.12 -0.16 2.41
N LEU A 236 -14.71 1.02 2.27
CA LEU A 236 -14.21 2.08 1.41
C LEU A 236 -13.97 3.33 2.25
N THR A 237 -12.74 3.82 2.29
CA THR A 237 -12.41 5.08 2.96
C THR A 237 -11.89 6.08 1.95
N ILE A 238 -12.46 7.26 1.91
CA ILE A 238 -12.09 8.33 0.97
C ILE A 238 -11.81 9.59 1.77
N GLY A 239 -10.59 10.10 1.66
CA GLY A 239 -10.17 11.41 2.14
C GLY A 239 -10.03 12.39 1.00
N SER A 240 -10.69 13.55 1.07
CA SER A 240 -10.64 14.57 0.01
C SER A 240 -10.99 15.97 0.54
N GLY A 241 -10.27 16.98 0.05
CA GLY A 241 -10.62 18.40 0.25
C GLY A 241 -11.59 18.95 -0.81
N ASN A 242 -11.97 18.13 -1.81
CA ASN A 242 -12.87 18.52 -2.88
C ASN A 242 -14.34 18.30 -2.47
N SER A 243 -14.96 19.35 -1.94
CA SER A 243 -16.34 19.33 -1.45
C SER A 243 -17.36 18.94 -2.53
N GLU A 244 -17.13 19.35 -3.78
CA GLU A 244 -17.98 19.02 -4.93
C GLU A 244 -17.91 17.53 -5.28
N PHE A 245 -16.71 16.95 -5.26
CA PHE A 245 -16.52 15.51 -5.46
C PHE A 245 -17.22 14.72 -4.35
N ILE A 246 -17.02 15.07 -3.07
CA ILE A 246 -17.68 14.37 -1.95
C ILE A 246 -19.21 14.45 -2.08
N ARG A 247 -19.75 15.64 -2.38
CA ARG A 247 -21.19 15.83 -2.64
C ARG A 247 -21.68 14.95 -3.79
N SER A 248 -20.95 14.92 -4.90
CA SER A 248 -21.33 14.16 -6.09
C SER A 248 -21.26 12.66 -5.83
N LEU A 249 -20.21 12.20 -5.16
CA LEU A 249 -20.05 10.81 -4.76
C LEU A 249 -21.22 10.36 -3.88
N PHE A 250 -21.59 11.22 -2.92
CA PHE A 250 -22.70 10.95 -2.02
C PHE A 250 -24.02 10.76 -2.77
N LYS A 251 -24.34 11.71 -3.64
CA LYS A 251 -25.59 11.74 -4.40
C LYS A 251 -25.67 10.66 -5.48
N GLU A 252 -24.60 10.40 -6.21
CA GLU A 252 -24.64 9.44 -7.31
C GLU A 252 -24.58 8.00 -6.80
N HIS A 253 -23.72 7.71 -5.83
CA HIS A 253 -23.46 6.32 -5.45
C HIS A 253 -24.33 5.82 -4.31
N PHE A 254 -24.60 6.66 -3.32
CA PHE A 254 -25.21 6.16 -2.08
C PHE A 254 -26.72 6.35 -2.04
N THR A 255 -27.27 7.31 -2.79
CA THR A 255 -28.73 7.46 -2.88
C THR A 255 -29.34 6.77 -4.12
N LEU A 256 -28.58 6.64 -5.23
CA LEU A 256 -29.13 6.17 -6.52
C LEU A 256 -28.61 4.80 -6.98
N GLU A 257 -27.30 4.56 -7.03
CA GLU A 257 -26.78 3.37 -7.73
C GLU A 257 -26.59 2.11 -6.89
N GLN A 258 -26.11 2.20 -5.64
CA GLN A 258 -25.80 1.00 -4.84
C GLN A 258 -27.00 0.08 -4.57
N PRO A 259 -28.20 0.58 -4.23
CA PRO A 259 -29.34 -0.29 -3.90
C PRO A 259 -29.74 -1.24 -5.05
N HIS A 260 -29.55 -0.82 -6.30
CA HIS A 260 -29.93 -1.61 -7.47
C HIS A 260 -28.90 -2.67 -7.86
N LYS A 261 -27.62 -2.47 -7.55
CA LYS A 261 -26.53 -3.39 -7.97
C LYS A 261 -26.34 -4.57 -7.00
N MET A 262 -26.89 -4.49 -5.78
CA MET A 262 -26.81 -5.55 -4.77
C MET A 262 -27.79 -6.72 -4.95
N GLU A 263 -28.66 -6.69 -5.96
CA GLU A 263 -29.62 -7.77 -6.22
C GLU A 263 -28.96 -9.09 -6.68
N ASN A 264 -27.72 -9.02 -7.17
CA ASN A 264 -27.00 -10.19 -7.64
C ASN A 264 -25.67 -10.35 -6.91
N THR A 265 -25.57 -11.44 -6.14
CA THR A 265 -24.32 -12.10 -5.74
C THR A 265 -23.33 -11.27 -4.92
N LEU A 266 -23.39 -11.37 -3.58
CA LEU A 266 -22.28 -11.71 -2.67
C LEU A 266 -22.66 -11.46 -1.19
N SER A 267 -22.00 -12.19 -0.29
CA SER A 267 -22.37 -12.54 1.09
C SER A 267 -22.25 -11.43 2.15
N TYR A 268 -22.04 -10.18 1.77
CA TYR A 268 -21.74 -9.13 2.75
C TYR A 268 -23.00 -8.42 3.20
N SER A 269 -23.28 -8.54 4.49
CA SER A 269 -24.41 -7.86 5.11
C SER A 269 -24.16 -6.38 5.36
N GLU A 270 -22.90 -5.92 5.23
CA GLU A 270 -22.48 -4.58 5.61
C GLU A 270 -21.37 -4.03 4.69
N ILE A 271 -21.59 -2.85 4.10
CA ILE A 271 -20.52 -2.03 3.50
C ILE A 271 -20.31 -0.82 4.41
N SER A 272 -19.06 -0.56 4.80
CA SER A 272 -18.67 0.64 5.55
C SER A 272 -18.01 1.65 4.62
N ILE A 273 -18.49 2.89 4.67
CA ILE A 273 -17.95 3.97 3.86
C ILE A 273 -17.54 5.10 4.78
N ASP A 274 -16.23 5.36 4.85
CA ASP A 274 -15.66 6.41 5.67
C ASP A 274 -15.27 7.59 4.79
N ILE A 275 -15.96 8.71 4.91
CA ILE A 275 -15.65 9.94 4.17
C ILE A 275 -14.93 10.89 5.12
N ASN A 276 -13.70 11.26 4.79
CA ASN A 276 -12.93 12.25 5.53
C ASN A 276 -12.80 13.51 4.68
N PHE A 277 -13.42 14.59 5.13
CA PHE A 277 -13.31 15.89 4.47
C PHE A 277 -12.40 16.82 5.26
N PHE A 278 -11.43 17.41 4.59
CA PHE A 278 -10.49 18.37 5.17
C PHE A 278 -10.58 19.67 4.38
N GLY A 279 -11.29 20.66 4.93
CA GLY A 279 -11.43 21.95 4.27
C GLY A 279 -12.36 22.92 5.00
N SER A 280 -12.15 24.20 4.74
CA SER A 280 -12.91 25.29 5.38
C SER A 280 -14.42 25.28 5.08
N GLU A 281 -14.84 24.58 4.02
CA GLU A 281 -16.26 24.46 3.62
C GLU A 281 -17.03 23.37 4.40
N TYR A 282 -16.42 22.72 5.40
CA TYR A 282 -17.01 21.56 6.06
C TYR A 282 -18.39 21.83 6.66
N LYS A 283 -18.66 23.05 7.16
CA LYS A 283 -19.99 23.44 7.68
C LYS A 283 -21.07 23.47 6.61
N GLN A 284 -20.72 23.81 5.37
CA GLN A 284 -21.63 23.79 4.25
C GLN A 284 -21.85 22.35 3.76
N LEU A 285 -20.78 21.57 3.68
CA LEU A 285 -20.85 20.16 3.31
C LEU A 285 -21.65 19.36 4.35
N SER A 286 -21.45 19.60 5.65
CA SER A 286 -22.23 19.02 6.74
C SER A 286 -23.73 19.30 6.57
N ARG A 287 -24.12 20.57 6.39
CA ARG A 287 -25.53 20.94 6.15
C ARG A 287 -26.12 20.26 4.93
N PHE A 288 -25.33 20.11 3.88
CA PHE A 288 -25.76 19.43 2.65
C PHE A 288 -25.93 17.92 2.85
N LEU A 289 -24.95 17.24 3.46
CA LEU A 289 -25.07 15.81 3.76
C LEU A 289 -26.29 15.56 4.65
N MET A 290 -26.52 16.44 5.62
CA MET A 290 -27.70 16.39 6.48
C MET A 290 -29.03 16.58 5.72
N SER A 291 -29.10 17.52 4.76
CA SER A 291 -30.34 17.73 4.00
C SER A 291 -30.66 16.55 3.09
N ASP A 292 -29.65 16.06 2.37
CA ASP A 292 -29.84 15.00 1.38
C ASP A 292 -30.04 13.63 2.01
N LEU A 293 -29.48 13.39 3.21
CA LEU A 293 -29.74 12.18 3.99
C LEU A 293 -31.18 12.07 4.51
N CYS A 294 -31.83 13.21 4.80
CA CYS A 294 -33.17 13.22 5.38
C CYS A 294 -34.30 13.06 4.36
N GLU A 295 -34.03 13.17 3.06
CA GLU A 295 -35.06 13.13 2.00
C GLU A 295 -35.52 11.75 1.51
N PRO A 296 -34.77 10.63 1.59
CA PRO A 296 -35.20 9.39 0.96
C PRO A 296 -36.27 8.66 1.79
N GLU A 297 -37.49 8.61 1.25
CA GLU A 297 -38.63 7.79 1.74
C GLU A 297 -38.28 6.28 1.87
N ASN A 298 -37.12 5.87 1.32
CA ASN A 298 -36.67 4.49 1.19
C ASN A 298 -35.70 3.96 2.24
N VAL A 299 -35.41 4.74 3.29
CA VAL A 299 -34.40 4.38 4.28
C VAL A 299 -34.95 4.50 5.71
N GLN A 300 -34.78 3.45 6.53
CA GLN A 300 -34.91 3.59 7.98
C GLN A 300 -33.55 4.01 8.52
N GLU A 301 -33.40 5.31 8.72
CA GLU A 301 -32.14 5.93 9.10
C GLU A 301 -32.00 6.07 10.62
N VAL A 302 -30.78 5.82 11.12
CA VAL A 302 -30.36 6.17 12.48
C VAL A 302 -29.23 7.17 12.33
N ILE A 303 -29.55 8.46 12.44
CA ILE A 303 -28.54 9.52 12.38
C ILE A 303 -27.98 9.73 13.78
N SER A 304 -26.69 9.50 13.95
CA SER A 304 -25.93 10.02 15.09
C SER A 304 -25.12 11.22 14.61
N ILE A 305 -25.37 12.38 15.22
CA ILE A 305 -24.62 13.60 14.95
C ILE A 305 -23.86 13.97 16.20
N GLN A 306 -22.55 14.02 16.09
CA GLN A 306 -21.70 14.61 17.11
C GLN A 306 -21.03 15.84 16.52
N ASN A 307 -21.50 17.01 16.95
CA ASN A 307 -20.93 18.29 16.57
C ASN A 307 -19.92 18.71 17.63
N PHE A 308 -18.65 18.53 17.33
CA PHE A 308 -17.56 19.16 18.05
C PHE A 308 -17.20 20.49 17.36
N PRO A 309 -16.57 21.45 18.06
CA PRO A 309 -16.18 22.72 17.46
C PRO A 309 -15.32 22.59 16.19
N GLU A 310 -14.54 21.51 16.11
CA GLU A 310 -13.52 21.27 15.07
C GLU A 310 -13.85 20.06 14.17
N ARG A 311 -14.91 19.30 14.51
CA ARG A 311 -15.22 18.01 13.89
C ARG A 311 -16.72 17.76 13.88
N SER A 312 -17.26 17.32 12.74
CA SER A 312 -18.63 16.83 12.64
C SER A 312 -18.61 15.38 12.19
N GLU A 313 -19.23 14.51 12.98
CA GLU A 313 -19.45 13.12 12.61
C GLU A 313 -20.92 12.93 12.23
N VAL A 314 -21.15 12.31 11.07
CA VAL A 314 -22.46 11.90 10.60
C VAL A 314 -22.40 10.41 10.31
N GLU A 315 -23.14 9.61 11.08
CA GLU A 315 -23.37 8.20 10.78
C GLU A 315 -24.77 8.03 10.21
N SER A 316 -24.87 7.32 9.08
CA SER A 316 -26.12 6.90 8.47
C SER A 316 -26.09 5.41 8.21
N VAL A 317 -27.15 4.70 8.63
CA VAL A 317 -27.32 3.27 8.41
C VAL A 317 -28.51 3.07 7.49
N ILE A 318 -28.23 2.64 6.26
CA ILE A 318 -29.22 2.46 5.21
C ILE A 318 -29.57 0.97 5.10
N ASN A 319 -30.85 0.63 5.30
CA ASN A 319 -31.34 -0.73 5.06
C ASN A 319 -31.89 -0.85 3.63
N CYS A 320 -31.39 -1.82 2.85
CA CYS A 320 -31.88 -2.02 1.48
C CYS A 320 -33.31 -2.59 1.47
N LYS A 321 -34.28 -1.78 1.04
CA LYS A 321 -35.70 -2.20 0.89
C LYS A 321 -35.90 -3.33 -0.11
N HIS A 322 -35.04 -3.43 -1.14
CA HIS A 322 -35.12 -4.46 -2.18
C HIS A 322 -34.55 -5.82 -1.72
N CYS A 323 -33.86 -5.87 -0.57
CA CYS A 323 -33.27 -7.09 -0.02
C CYS A 323 -33.91 -7.48 1.33
N PRO A 324 -35.24 -7.71 1.41
CA PRO A 324 -35.94 -7.90 2.67
C PRO A 324 -35.50 -9.16 3.44
N LYS A 325 -34.91 -10.14 2.75
CA LYS A 325 -34.43 -11.40 3.35
C LYS A 325 -33.02 -11.30 3.91
N ASN A 326 -32.13 -10.56 3.25
CA ASN A 326 -30.70 -10.53 3.60
C ASN A 326 -30.34 -9.36 4.54
N LYS A 327 -31.27 -8.41 4.76
CA LYS A 327 -31.08 -7.24 5.64
C LYS A 327 -29.73 -6.55 5.36
N HIS A 328 -29.41 -6.33 4.07
CA HIS A 328 -28.20 -5.60 3.72
C HIS A 328 -28.25 -4.21 4.34
N LYS A 329 -27.16 -3.86 5.03
CA LYS A 329 -26.93 -2.56 5.66
C LYS A 329 -25.79 -1.88 4.92
N ILE A 330 -25.97 -0.61 4.63
CA ILE A 330 -24.87 0.24 4.20
C ILE A 330 -24.65 1.21 5.35
N LYS A 331 -23.46 1.19 5.94
CA LYS A 331 -23.07 2.16 6.96
C LYS A 331 -22.21 3.20 6.28
N ILE A 332 -22.67 4.44 6.34
CA ILE A 332 -21.91 5.58 5.86
C ILE A 332 -21.53 6.37 7.10
N HIS A 333 -20.24 6.54 7.30
CA HIS A 333 -19.67 7.33 8.36
C HIS A 333 -18.88 8.47 7.73
N ALA A 334 -19.35 9.70 7.88
CA ALA A 334 -18.68 10.88 7.39
C ALA A 334 -18.06 11.62 8.57
N THR A 335 -16.75 11.77 8.55
CA THR A 335 -15.98 12.63 9.44
C THR A 335 -15.58 13.88 8.66
N LEU A 336 -16.01 15.04 9.16
CA LEU A 336 -15.70 16.34 8.57
C LEU A 336 -14.84 17.10 9.56
N GLU A 337 -13.62 17.47 9.17
CA GLU A 337 -12.64 18.12 10.04
C GLU A 337 -12.18 19.46 9.46
N ASP A 338 -12.07 20.48 10.32
CA ASP A 338 -11.62 21.83 9.99
C ASP A 338 -10.10 21.98 10.09
N ASP A 339 -9.35 20.92 9.73
CA ASP A 339 -7.92 20.89 9.97
C ASP A 339 -7.15 20.93 8.64
N ASP A 340 -6.67 22.12 8.28
CA ASP A 340 -5.68 22.32 7.21
C ASP A 340 -4.40 21.47 7.47
N ASN A 341 -4.16 21.07 8.74
CA ASN A 341 -3.02 20.26 9.14
C ASN A 341 -3.36 18.78 9.36
N SER A 342 -4.55 18.26 9.03
CA SER A 342 -4.80 16.81 9.20
C SER A 342 -3.83 15.96 8.38
N CYS A 343 -3.47 16.46 7.19
CA CYS A 343 -2.39 15.92 6.39
C CYS A 343 -1.03 16.03 7.15
N GLN A 344 -0.69 17.18 7.69
CA GLN A 344 0.58 17.41 8.38
C GLN A 344 0.68 16.72 9.76
N ARG A 345 -0.44 16.43 10.43
CA ARG A 345 -0.47 15.77 11.75
C ARG A 345 -0.01 14.31 11.68
N PHE A 346 -0.15 13.66 10.53
CA PHE A 346 0.48 12.36 10.29
C PHE A 346 2.00 12.49 10.11
N GLU A 347 2.50 13.66 9.68
CA GLU A 347 3.93 13.93 9.53
C GLU A 347 4.62 14.27 10.86
N SER A 348 3.90 14.84 11.84
CA SER A 348 4.50 15.26 13.12
C SER A 348 4.60 14.16 14.20
N LEU A 349 4.32 12.91 13.85
CA LEU A 349 4.42 11.75 14.76
C LEU A 349 5.69 10.92 14.56
N PHE A 350 6.56 11.31 13.63
CA PHE A 350 7.85 10.69 13.32
C PHE A 350 8.92 11.77 13.21
#